data_AF-A0AA38LC16-F1
#
_entry.id   AF-A0AA38LC16-F1
#
_cell.length_a   1.000
_cell.length_b   1.000
_cell.length_c   1.000
_cell.angle_alpha   90.00
_cell.angle_beta   90.00
_cell.angle_gamma   90.00
#
_symmetry.space_group_name_H-M   'P 1'
#
loop_
_entity.id
_entity.type
_entity.pdbx_description
1 polymer ?
#
loop_
_entity_poly.entity_id
_entity_poly.type
_entity_poly.pdbx_seq_one_letter_code
_entity_poly.pdbx_strand_id
1 'polypeptide(L)'
;SETDLINIVERRIWCSMEEGQFENLPGKGKPLDLNSNPHADPAEDTLYRVLSKNGFAPEWVELNKEIRLKIAEWRKALRKVWSRRLTDGDMNWKGDSTKLQELLHDINKK
;
A
#
# COMPACT_ATOMS: atom_id res chain seq x y z
N SER A 1 -6.92 16.85 40.22
CA SER A 1 -7.73 17.10 39.00
C SER A 1 -6.94 16.64 37.78
N GLU A 2 -7.62 16.25 36.68
CA GLU A 2 -6.97 16.01 35.38
C GLU A 2 -6.10 17.20 34.95
N THR A 3 -6.55 18.41 35.27
CA THR A 3 -5.82 19.67 35.08
C THR A 3 -4.50 19.74 35.84
N ASP A 4 -4.44 19.19 37.06
CA ASP A 4 -3.21 19.20 37.87
C ASP A 4 -2.17 18.25 37.27
N LEU A 5 -2.59 17.12 36.73
CA LEU A 5 -1.70 16.16 36.06
C LEU A 5 -1.09 16.77 34.80
N ILE A 6 -1.91 17.44 33.97
CA ILE A 6 -1.42 18.14 32.77
C ILE A 6 -0.39 19.20 33.17
N ASN A 7 -0.68 20.03 34.18
CA ASN A 7 0.23 21.07 34.64
C ASN A 7 1.58 20.52 35.13
N ILE A 8 1.56 19.38 35.83
CA ILE A 8 2.79 18.71 36.30
C ILE A 8 3.61 18.17 35.12
N VAL A 9 2.95 17.54 34.14
CA VAL A 9 3.60 16.99 32.96
C VAL A 9 4.23 18.10 32.12
N GLU A 10 3.49 19.17 31.82
CA GLU A 10 3.96 20.32 31.05
C GLU A 10 5.18 20.98 31.72
N ARG A 11 5.11 21.20 33.04
CA ARG A 11 6.23 21.78 33.79
C ARG A 11 7.49 20.91 33.69
N ARG A 12 7.32 19.58 33.70
CA ARG A 12 8.44 18.64 33.58
C ARG A 12 9.04 18.64 32.18
N ILE A 13 8.21 18.70 31.14
CA ILE A 13 8.66 18.83 29.75
C ILE A 13 9.46 20.11 29.57
N TRP A 14 8.96 21.24 30.09
CA TRP A 14 9.65 22.53 30.02
C TRP A 14 11.03 22.49 30.68
N CYS A 15 11.13 21.99 31.93
CA CYS A 15 12.40 21.87 32.61
C CYS A 15 13.39 21.00 31.83
N SER A 16 12.94 19.89 31.24
CA SER A 16 13.78 19.04 30.39
C SER A 16 14.24 19.73 29.09
N MET A 17 13.44 20.65 28.53
CA MET A 17 13.86 21.50 27.41
C MET A 17 14.95 22.48 27.83
N GLU A 18 14.77 23.20 28.94
CA GLU A 18 15.77 24.17 29.46
C GLU A 18 17.10 23.50 29.82
N GLU A 19 17.04 22.30 30.40
CA GLU A 19 18.23 21.51 30.73
C GLU A 19 18.93 20.91 29.49
N GLY A 20 18.35 21.07 28.29
CA GLY A 20 18.91 20.53 27.06
C GLY A 20 18.85 19.00 26.96
N GLN A 21 17.95 18.34 27.71
CA GLN A 21 17.80 16.87 27.69
C GLN A 21 17.41 16.35 26.29
N PHE A 22 16.83 17.21 25.44
CA PHE A 22 16.47 16.89 24.06
C PHE A 22 17.54 17.31 23.03
N GLU A 23 18.70 17.82 23.44
CA GLU A 23 19.75 18.26 22.52
C GLU A 23 20.53 17.12 21.85
N ASN A 24 20.68 15.99 22.54
CA ASN A 24 21.48 14.85 22.08
C ASN A 24 20.63 13.59 21.81
N LEU A 25 19.38 13.75 21.39
CA LEU A 25 18.54 12.61 21.05
C LEU A 25 19.10 11.86 19.82
N PRO A 26 19.07 10.51 19.83
CA PRO A 26 19.37 9.73 18.64
C PRO A 26 18.49 10.17 17.47
N GLY A 27 19.11 10.55 16.36
CA GLY A 27 18.40 10.98 15.16
C GLY A 27 17.99 12.46 15.12
N LYS A 28 18.28 13.28 16.14
CA LYS A 28 18.01 14.73 16.09
C LYS A 28 18.68 15.35 14.86
N GLY A 29 17.88 16.07 14.06
CA GLY A 29 18.34 16.76 12.85
C GLY A 29 18.70 15.85 11.66
N LYS A 30 18.56 14.52 11.80
CA LYS A 30 18.78 13.57 10.71
C LYS A 30 17.46 13.26 10.00
N PRO A 31 17.48 12.93 8.69
CA PRO A 31 16.31 12.40 8.01
C PRO A 31 15.77 11.16 8.74
N LEU A 32 14.45 11.04 8.79
CA LEU A 32 13.78 9.87 9.35
C LEU A 32 14.18 8.61 8.56
N ASP A 33 14.56 7.53 9.26
CA ASP A 33 14.80 6.25 8.63
C ASP A 33 13.48 5.55 8.33
N LEU A 34 13.10 5.53 7.05
CA LEU A 34 11.89 4.87 6.56
C LEU A 34 12.11 3.40 6.22
N ASN A 35 13.32 2.86 6.40
CA ASN A 35 13.66 1.49 6.02
C ASN A 35 13.30 0.44 7.08
N SER A 36 12.88 0.86 8.27
CA SER A 36 12.54 -0.03 9.37
C SER A 36 11.12 0.23 9.80
N ASN A 37 10.31 -0.82 9.87
CA ASN A 37 8.97 -0.74 10.45
C ASN A 37 9.01 -1.23 11.91
N PRO A 38 8.95 -0.33 12.90
CA PRO A 38 8.98 -0.72 14.32
C PRO A 38 7.75 -1.51 14.77
N HIS A 39 6.72 -1.60 13.92
CA HIS A 39 5.49 -2.35 14.19
C HIS A 39 5.44 -3.72 13.48
N ALA A 40 6.43 -4.04 12.65
CA ALA A 40 6.53 -5.36 12.01
C ALA A 40 7.26 -6.34 12.92
N ASP A 41 6.96 -7.64 12.75
CA ASP A 41 7.78 -8.68 13.35
C ASP A 41 9.24 -8.57 12.84
N PRO A 42 10.27 -8.71 13.71
CA PRO A 42 11.66 -8.52 13.31
C PRO A 42 12.12 -9.43 12.16
N ALA A 43 11.59 -10.65 12.07
CA ALA A 43 11.93 -11.57 10.99
C ALA A 43 11.28 -11.14 9.67
N GLU A 44 10.01 -10.72 9.71
CA GLU A 44 9.31 -10.17 8.53
C GLU A 44 9.94 -8.89 8.02
N ASP A 45 10.27 -7.95 8.91
CA ASP A 45 10.93 -6.70 8.53
C ASP A 45 12.30 -6.96 7.88
N THR A 46 13.07 -7.90 8.44
CA THR A 46 14.35 -8.32 7.85
C THR A 46 14.15 -8.89 6.45
N LEU A 47 13.17 -9.78 6.25
CA LEU A 47 12.81 -10.34 4.95
C LEU A 47 12.46 -9.23 3.94
N TYR A 48 11.54 -8.33 4.29
CA TYR A 48 11.11 -7.24 3.42
C TYR A 48 12.26 -6.29 3.06
N ARG A 49 13.16 -6.04 4.01
CA ARG A 49 14.36 -5.22 3.78
C ARG A 49 15.35 -5.89 2.83
N VAL A 50 15.55 -7.19 2.94
CA VAL A 50 16.40 -7.96 2.00
C VAL A 50 15.80 -7.92 0.60
N LEU A 51 14.49 -8.15 0.46
CA LEU A 51 13.80 -8.08 -0.83
C LEU A 51 13.95 -6.69 -1.45
N SER A 52 13.63 -5.64 -0.70
CA SER A 52 13.71 -4.24 -1.15
C SER A 52 15.12 -3.87 -1.60
N LYS A 53 16.15 -4.24 -0.83
CA LYS A 53 17.57 -4.00 -1.20
C LYS A 53 17.99 -4.66 -2.51
N ASN A 54 17.37 -5.77 -2.87
CA ASN A 54 17.64 -6.48 -4.13
C ASN A 54 16.68 -6.07 -5.25
N GLY A 55 15.81 -5.08 -5.03
CA GLY A 55 14.84 -4.61 -6.02
C GLY A 55 13.62 -5.51 -6.19
N PHE A 56 13.36 -6.41 -5.24
CA PHE A 56 12.19 -7.29 -5.23
C PHE A 56 11.13 -6.80 -4.25
N ALA A 57 9.87 -7.11 -4.54
CA ALA A 57 8.78 -6.92 -3.60
C ALA A 57 8.31 -8.27 -3.02
N PRO A 58 7.65 -8.25 -1.85
CA PRO A 58 6.98 -9.44 -1.31
C PRO A 58 5.97 -10.03 -2.30
N GLU A 59 5.74 -11.34 -2.19
CA GLU A 59 4.81 -12.07 -3.06
C GLU A 59 3.43 -11.44 -3.11
N TRP A 60 2.87 -11.06 -1.96
CA TRP A 60 1.55 -10.41 -1.89
C TRP A 60 1.51 -9.05 -2.60
N VAL A 61 2.63 -8.32 -2.65
CA VAL A 61 2.74 -7.06 -3.40
C VAL A 61 2.71 -7.35 -4.90
N GLU A 62 3.49 -8.33 -5.36
CA GLU A 62 3.54 -8.72 -6.76
C GLU A 62 2.19 -9.31 -7.23
N LEU A 63 1.55 -10.14 -6.41
CA LEU A 63 0.21 -10.67 -6.67
C LEU A 63 -0.82 -9.53 -6.82
N ASN A 64 -0.82 -8.56 -5.91
CA ASN A 64 -1.70 -7.40 -5.98
C ASN A 64 -1.43 -6.55 -7.24
N LYS A 65 -0.16 -6.37 -7.64
CA LYS A 65 0.18 -5.72 -8.92
C LYS A 65 -0.40 -6.51 -10.10
N GLU A 66 -0.23 -7.83 -10.13
CA GLU A 66 -0.75 -8.68 -11.20
C GLU A 66 -2.28 -8.59 -11.30
N ILE A 67 -3.00 -8.70 -10.19
CA ILE A 67 -4.47 -8.58 -10.14
C ILE A 67 -4.91 -7.21 -10.69
N ARG A 68 -4.26 -6.13 -10.26
CA ARG A 68 -4.57 -4.77 -10.74
C ARG A 68 -4.34 -4.60 -12.24
N LEU A 69 -3.26 -5.17 -12.77
CA LEU A 69 -2.98 -5.16 -14.20
C LEU A 69 -4.06 -5.91 -14.99
N LYS A 70 -4.42 -7.13 -14.56
CA LYS A 70 -5.48 -7.91 -15.21
C LYS A 70 -6.84 -7.20 -15.16
N ILE A 71 -7.18 -6.54 -14.05
CA ILE A 71 -8.40 -5.72 -13.95
C ILE A 71 -8.36 -4.57 -14.97
N ALA A 72 -7.20 -3.91 -15.14
CA ALA A 72 -7.07 -2.82 -16.11
C ALA A 72 -7.23 -3.31 -17.56
N GLU A 73 -6.65 -4.46 -17.89
CA GLU A 73 -6.80 -5.13 -19.18
C GLU A 73 -8.25 -5.56 -19.44
N TRP A 74 -8.90 -6.18 -18.45
CA TRP A 74 -10.30 -6.56 -18.50
C TRP A 74 -11.19 -5.35 -18.77
N ARG A 75 -10.97 -4.23 -18.07
CA ARG A 75 -11.69 -2.97 -18.31
C ARG A 75 -11.46 -2.41 -19.72
N LYS A 76 -10.25 -2.56 -20.27
CA LYS A 76 -9.93 -2.17 -21.66
C LYS A 76 -10.67 -3.04 -22.66
N ALA A 77 -10.68 -4.36 -22.46
CA ALA A 77 -11.43 -5.30 -23.28
C ALA A 77 -12.93 -5.00 -23.24
N LEU A 78 -13.49 -4.77 -22.05
CA LEU A 78 -14.88 -4.40 -21.85
C LEU A 78 -15.23 -3.13 -22.66
N ARG A 79 -14.45 -2.06 -22.53
CA ARG A 79 -14.67 -0.83 -23.31
C ARG A 79 -14.65 -1.06 -24.83
N LYS A 80 -13.74 -1.92 -25.31
CA LYS A 80 -13.64 -2.26 -26.74
C LYS A 80 -14.90 -2.99 -27.23
N VAL A 81 -15.36 -3.98 -26.47
CA VAL A 81 -16.59 -4.72 -26.76
C VAL A 81 -17.81 -3.78 -26.75
N TRP A 82 -17.91 -2.94 -25.73
CA TRP A 82 -18.99 -1.93 -25.64
C TRP A 82 -18.99 -0.96 -26.82
N SER A 83 -17.82 -0.48 -27.23
CA SER A 83 -17.70 0.45 -28.37
C SER A 83 -18.15 -0.23 -29.67
N ARG A 84 -17.77 -1.49 -29.90
CA ARG A 84 -18.21 -2.25 -31.07
C ARG A 84 -19.72 -2.54 -31.05
N ARG A 85 -20.29 -2.82 -29.88
CA ARG A 85 -21.72 -3.05 -29.74
C ARG A 85 -22.55 -1.84 -30.16
N LEU A 86 -22.06 -0.63 -29.85
CA LEU A 86 -22.68 0.62 -30.27
C LEU A 86 -22.65 0.84 -31.79
N THR A 87 -21.64 0.31 -32.50
CA THR A 87 -21.48 0.51 -33.94
C THR A 87 -22.09 -0.61 -34.79
N ASP A 88 -21.90 -1.86 -34.40
CA ASP A 88 -22.15 -3.05 -35.25
C ASP A 88 -23.40 -3.84 -34.81
N GLY A 89 -24.07 -3.40 -33.75
CA GLY A 89 -25.20 -4.10 -33.14
C GLY A 89 -24.78 -5.34 -32.33
N ASP A 90 -25.76 -6.14 -31.93
CA ASP A 90 -25.60 -7.16 -30.87
C ASP A 90 -25.09 -8.53 -31.36
N MET A 91 -24.68 -8.66 -32.63
CA MET A 91 -24.39 -9.97 -33.26
C MET A 91 -23.27 -10.78 -32.56
N ASN A 92 -22.32 -10.11 -31.91
CA ASN A 92 -21.16 -10.77 -31.28
C ASN A 92 -21.20 -10.77 -29.73
N TRP A 93 -22.25 -10.20 -29.11
CA TRP A 93 -22.29 -9.95 -27.67
C TRP A 93 -22.21 -11.21 -26.81
N LYS A 94 -22.90 -12.29 -27.21
CA LYS A 94 -22.87 -13.55 -26.44
C LYS A 94 -21.44 -14.09 -26.31
N GLY A 95 -20.70 -14.15 -27.42
CA GLY A 95 -19.32 -14.66 -27.41
C GLY A 95 -18.37 -13.74 -26.63
N ASP A 96 -18.51 -12.43 -26.78
CA ASP A 96 -17.68 -11.47 -26.04
C ASP A 96 -17.99 -11.50 -24.54
N SER A 97 -19.26 -11.60 -24.16
CA SER A 97 -19.70 -11.68 -22.78
C SER A 97 -19.13 -12.92 -22.10
N THR A 98 -19.16 -14.08 -22.76
CA THR A 98 -18.56 -15.31 -22.20
C THR A 98 -17.06 -15.14 -21.97
N LYS A 99 -16.33 -14.59 -22.95
CA LYS A 99 -14.89 -14.33 -22.80
C LYS A 99 -14.59 -13.34 -21.66
N LEU A 100 -15.39 -12.29 -21.53
CA LEU A 100 -15.26 -11.32 -20.43
C LEU A 100 -15.55 -11.96 -19.07
N GLN A 101 -16.50 -12.90 -19.00
CA GLN A 101 -16.80 -13.64 -17.77
C GLN A 101 -15.68 -14.61 -17.39
N GLU A 102 -15.11 -15.33 -18.36
CA GLU A 102 -13.96 -16.21 -18.15
C GLU A 102 -12.75 -15.42 -17.61
N LEU A 103 -12.42 -14.30 -18.25
CA LEU A 103 -11.34 -13.43 -17.79
C LEU A 103 -11.58 -12.89 -16.37
N LEU A 104 -12.82 -12.53 -16.03
CA LEU A 104 -13.16 -12.07 -14.69
C LEU A 104 -13.02 -13.20 -13.65
N HIS A 105 -13.44 -14.41 -14.00
CA HIS A 105 -13.30 -15.59 -13.15
C HIS A 105 -11.83 -15.92 -12.86
N ASP A 106 -10.97 -15.82 -13.87
CA ASP A 106 -9.53 -16.04 -13.71
C ASP A 106 -8.86 -14.99 -12.81
N ILE A 107 -9.36 -13.75 -12.82
CA ILE A 107 -8.92 -12.72 -11.88
C ILE A 107 -9.36 -13.06 -10.46
N ASN A 108 -10.60 -13.48 -10.27
CA ASN A 108 -11.17 -13.77 -8.95
C ASN A 108 -10.63 -15.06 -8.30
N LYS A 109 -9.98 -15.92 -9.09
CA LYS A 109 -9.31 -17.14 -8.61
C LYS A 109 -7.90 -16.90 -8.08
N LYS A 110 -7.34 -15.72 -8.30
CA LYS A 110 -6.04 -15.31 -7.74
C LYS A 110 -6.22 -14.76 -6.34
#